data_AF-A0A7G8J5F6-F1
#
_entry.id   AF-A0A7G8J5F6-F1
#
_cell.length_a   1.000
_cell.length_b   1.000
_cell.length_c   1.000
_cell.angle_alpha   90.00
_cell.angle_beta   90.00
_cell.angle_gamma   90.00
#
_symmetry.space_group_name_H-M   'P 1'
#
loop_
_entity.id
_entity.type
_entity.pdbx_description
1 polymer ?
#
loop_
_entity_poly.entity_id
_entity_poly.type
_entity_poly.pdbx_seq_one_letter_code
_entity_poly.pdbx_strand_id
1 'polypeptide(L)'
;MTAETHSTSGYDPKEQLRRLQQRCRRLAPLLYREQALYLQLLRELLLPSVRNAVGHLLCERGERLSRMSVEQQAELQQTFDGLVQRCSSLLTVEQLMDLARRLQKEASEFRQQAQREVNQSLQADAESEPQQIHHGGIELSLSPPIEHPDLLEGLLPRMDAEDEVDLPSIEAVDEQTHPVQDPIDSEAASDGTTADFDLLRSLFLMAGEAMQQGDSASEPVSFESDASGLGASVVPSAQLEEELLPSMPVELVNWFDGQDAALSRRIRNLSHALNVELLRAGLVSSLLPTTLLDAAIAGQLQALPSPSNLLRLKLPLPIPSPDQQLEILSVLVRPADLEYDNGSLRQSRYRLRQHRSNLLTMVQQQRHWQSRLTSQEVQSQWWPNPPTTAQD
;
A
#
# COMPACT_ATOMS: atom_id res chain seq x y z
N MET A 1 20.08 -24.02 51.33
CA MET A 1 18.81 -24.38 50.67
C MET A 1 18.74 -23.55 49.40
N THR A 2 18.99 -24.21 48.26
CA THR A 2 19.03 -23.62 46.93
C THR A 2 17.60 -23.31 46.49
N ALA A 3 17.27 -22.03 46.37
CA ALA A 3 16.00 -21.60 45.80
C ALA A 3 15.97 -22.01 44.33
N GLU A 4 15.23 -23.06 44.04
CA GLU A 4 14.96 -23.56 42.71
C GLU A 4 14.16 -22.51 41.92
N THR A 5 14.85 -21.79 41.05
CA THR A 5 14.25 -20.97 39.98
C THR A 5 13.72 -21.90 38.88
N HIS A 6 12.70 -22.68 39.19
CA HIS A 6 11.99 -23.49 38.20
C HIS A 6 10.62 -22.87 37.92
N SER A 7 10.41 -22.44 36.66
CA SER A 7 9.12 -22.41 35.93
C SER A 7 8.70 -21.12 35.18
N THR A 8 9.62 -20.23 34.80
CA THR A 8 9.31 -19.17 33.79
C THR A 8 10.17 -19.20 32.52
N SER A 9 10.97 -20.25 32.29
CA SER A 9 11.80 -20.35 31.06
C SER A 9 10.96 -20.48 29.77
N GLY A 10 9.68 -20.85 29.88
CA GLY A 10 8.73 -20.86 28.77
C GLY A 10 8.24 -19.48 28.33
N TYR A 11 8.46 -18.43 29.12
CA TYR A 11 7.94 -17.08 28.86
C TYR A 11 9.02 -16.02 28.65
N ASP A 12 10.30 -16.41 28.57
CA ASP A 12 11.38 -15.49 28.22
C ASP A 12 11.19 -14.97 26.78
N PRO A 13 11.01 -13.65 26.57
CA PRO A 13 10.80 -13.10 25.23
C PRO A 13 11.97 -13.40 24.27
N LYS A 14 13.22 -13.46 24.76
CA LYS A 14 14.39 -13.76 23.92
C LYS A 14 14.35 -15.19 23.39
N GLU A 15 13.98 -16.14 24.24
CA GLU A 15 13.85 -17.55 23.87
C GLU A 15 12.66 -17.76 22.91
N GLN A 16 11.55 -17.05 23.12
CA GLN A 16 10.39 -17.11 22.22
C GLN A 16 10.72 -16.55 20.82
N LEU A 17 11.46 -15.45 20.74
CA LEU A 17 11.94 -14.92 19.46
C LEU A 17 12.92 -15.88 18.77
N ARG A 18 13.83 -16.54 19.51
CA ARG A 18 14.69 -17.60 18.95
C ARG A 18 13.89 -18.77 18.37
N ARG A 19 12.84 -19.22 19.08
CA ARG A 19 11.96 -20.30 18.59
C ARG A 19 11.22 -19.89 17.32
N LEU A 20 10.75 -18.64 17.25
CA LEU A 20 10.15 -18.09 16.03
C LEU A 20 11.16 -18.06 14.87
N GLN A 21 12.38 -17.58 15.10
CA GLN A 21 13.44 -17.57 14.11
C GLN A 21 13.77 -18.98 13.58
N GLN A 22 13.87 -19.98 14.47
CA GLN A 22 14.09 -21.38 14.07
C GLN A 22 12.93 -21.95 13.24
N ARG A 23 11.68 -21.60 13.58
CA ARG A 23 10.51 -21.99 12.78
C ARG A 23 10.54 -21.33 11.40
N CYS A 24 10.88 -20.04 11.31
CA CYS A 24 11.04 -19.33 10.04
C CYS A 24 12.13 -19.95 9.16
N ARG A 25 13.31 -20.27 9.73
CA ARG A 25 14.39 -20.97 9.00
C ARG A 25 13.95 -22.30 8.39
N ARG A 26 13.05 -23.03 9.04
CA ARG A 26 12.49 -24.29 8.50
C ARG A 26 11.44 -24.05 7.41
N LEU A 27 10.67 -22.96 7.50
CA LEU A 27 9.63 -22.60 6.54
C LEU A 27 10.20 -21.94 5.26
N ALA A 28 11.26 -21.15 5.39
CA ALA A 28 11.89 -20.43 4.28
C ALA A 28 12.19 -21.31 3.05
N PRO A 29 12.86 -22.48 3.15
CA PRO A 29 13.13 -23.31 1.97
C PRO A 29 11.86 -23.91 1.35
N LEU A 30 10.82 -24.18 2.15
CA LEU A 30 9.54 -24.67 1.63
C LEU A 30 8.82 -23.59 0.82
N LEU A 31 8.81 -22.35 1.35
CA LEU A 31 8.28 -21.18 0.67
C LEU A 31 8.99 -20.92 -0.66
N TYR A 32 10.32 -20.94 -0.66
CA TYR A 32 11.11 -20.79 -1.87
C TYR A 32 10.77 -21.86 -2.91
N ARG A 33 10.67 -23.12 -2.48
CA ARG A 33 10.32 -24.23 -3.38
C ARG A 33 8.92 -24.06 -3.97
N GLU A 34 7.92 -23.74 -3.16
CA GLU A 34 6.55 -23.51 -3.65
C GLU A 34 6.49 -22.30 -4.59
N GLN A 35 7.22 -21.22 -4.31
CA GLN A 35 7.31 -20.06 -5.19
C GLN A 35 8.00 -20.42 -6.52
N ALA A 36 9.09 -21.17 -6.48
CA ALA A 36 9.79 -21.62 -7.69
C ALA A 36 8.90 -22.51 -8.57
N LEU A 37 8.12 -23.41 -7.96
CA LEU A 37 7.14 -24.25 -8.66
C LEU A 37 6.02 -23.41 -9.28
N TYR A 38 5.46 -22.44 -8.55
CA TYR A 38 4.46 -21.51 -9.06
C TYR A 38 4.97 -20.78 -10.31
N LEU A 39 6.20 -20.23 -10.24
CA LEU A 39 6.82 -19.53 -11.37
C LEU A 39 7.15 -20.45 -12.54
N GLN A 40 7.50 -21.71 -12.28
CA GLN A 40 7.68 -22.70 -13.34
C GLN A 40 6.38 -22.94 -14.10
N LEU A 41 5.29 -23.24 -13.39
CA LEU A 41 3.97 -23.44 -14.01
C LEU A 41 3.52 -22.20 -14.77
N LEU A 42 3.73 -21.00 -14.20
CA LEU A 42 3.37 -19.75 -14.84
C LEU A 42 4.13 -19.56 -16.16
N ARG A 43 5.44 -19.86 -16.20
CA ARG A 43 6.26 -19.76 -17.42
C ARG A 43 5.79 -20.72 -18.52
N GLU A 44 5.39 -21.93 -18.16
CA GLU A 44 4.88 -22.92 -19.11
C GLU A 44 3.53 -22.49 -19.72
N LEU A 45 2.70 -21.80 -18.93
CA LEU A 45 1.36 -21.37 -19.33
C LEU A 45 1.31 -19.99 -20.00
N LEU A 46 2.31 -19.14 -19.80
CA LEU A 46 2.30 -17.75 -20.27
C LEU A 46 2.09 -17.67 -21.79
N LEU A 47 2.87 -18.43 -22.56
CA LEU A 47 2.81 -18.38 -24.02
C LEU A 47 1.46 -18.86 -24.58
N PRO A 48 0.94 -20.05 -24.22
CA PRO A 48 -0.41 -20.47 -24.61
C PRO A 48 -1.49 -19.44 -24.26
N SER A 49 -1.44 -18.88 -23.05
CA SER A 49 -2.45 -17.92 -22.60
C SER A 49 -2.40 -16.60 -23.38
N VAL A 50 -1.22 -16.08 -23.69
CA VAL A 50 -1.07 -14.90 -24.55
C VAL A 50 -1.61 -15.18 -25.95
N ARG A 51 -1.27 -16.34 -26.54
CA ARG A 51 -1.78 -16.72 -27.86
C ARG A 51 -3.30 -16.85 -27.88
N ASN A 52 -3.90 -17.42 -26.84
CA ASN A 52 -5.36 -17.50 -26.71
C ASN A 52 -6.01 -16.12 -26.58
N ALA A 53 -5.45 -15.24 -25.74
CA ALA A 53 -5.95 -13.88 -25.56
C ALA A 53 -5.90 -13.07 -26.86
N VAL A 54 -4.76 -13.13 -27.55
CA VAL A 54 -4.61 -12.54 -28.89
C VAL A 54 -5.61 -13.17 -29.84
N GLY A 55 -5.75 -14.49 -29.87
CA GLY A 55 -6.75 -15.19 -30.70
C GLY A 55 -8.18 -14.68 -30.47
N HIS A 56 -8.58 -14.46 -29.22
CA HIS A 56 -9.89 -13.88 -28.89
C HIS A 56 -10.03 -12.43 -29.38
N LEU A 57 -9.00 -11.59 -29.16
CA LEU A 57 -8.98 -10.20 -29.66
C LEU A 57 -9.11 -10.17 -31.18
N LEU A 58 -8.40 -11.08 -31.84
CA LEU A 58 -8.40 -11.26 -33.28
C LEU A 58 -9.77 -11.69 -33.81
N CYS A 59 -10.43 -12.67 -33.17
CA CYS A 59 -11.79 -13.07 -33.51
C CYS A 59 -12.79 -11.91 -33.39
N GLU A 60 -12.68 -11.08 -32.36
CA GLU A 60 -13.55 -9.91 -32.17
C GLU A 60 -13.25 -8.77 -33.18
N ARG A 61 -12.02 -8.69 -33.70
CA ARG A 61 -11.57 -7.67 -34.67
C ARG A 61 -11.27 -8.21 -36.07
N GLY A 62 -11.96 -9.29 -36.47
CA GLY A 62 -11.65 -10.11 -37.66
C GLY A 62 -11.47 -9.35 -38.98
N GLU A 63 -12.09 -8.18 -39.15
CA GLU A 63 -11.93 -7.35 -40.36
C GLU A 63 -10.53 -6.73 -40.52
N ARG A 64 -9.77 -6.56 -39.44
CA ARG A 64 -8.40 -6.04 -39.50
C ARG A 64 -7.38 -7.13 -39.83
N LEU A 65 -7.66 -8.37 -39.42
CA LEU A 65 -6.83 -9.52 -39.77
C LEU A 65 -6.88 -9.90 -41.23
N SER A 66 -8.06 -9.80 -41.86
CA SER A 66 -8.20 -10.08 -43.29
C SER A 66 -7.39 -9.14 -44.18
N ARG A 67 -6.92 -8.01 -43.62
CA ARG A 67 -6.03 -7.06 -44.28
C ARG A 67 -4.54 -7.36 -44.08
N MET A 68 -4.18 -8.18 -43.09
CA MET A 68 -2.79 -8.55 -42.83
C MET A 68 -2.37 -9.71 -43.72
N SER A 69 -1.17 -9.63 -44.30
CA SER A 69 -0.61 -10.76 -45.05
C SER A 69 -0.20 -11.90 -44.10
N VAL A 70 -0.09 -13.12 -44.64
CA VAL A 70 0.38 -14.29 -43.88
C VAL A 70 1.79 -14.06 -43.31
N GLU A 71 2.63 -13.33 -44.04
CA GLU A 71 3.98 -12.96 -43.60
C GLU A 71 3.94 -12.01 -42.40
N GLN A 72 3.11 -10.97 -42.43
CA GLN A 72 2.93 -10.04 -41.30
C GLN A 72 2.37 -10.74 -40.06
N GLN A 73 1.46 -11.69 -40.25
CA GLN A 73 0.93 -12.50 -39.14
C GLN A 73 2.03 -13.37 -38.52
N ALA A 74 2.87 -14.00 -39.35
CA ALA A 74 3.97 -14.84 -38.87
C ALA A 74 5.05 -14.01 -38.14
N GLU A 75 5.40 -12.83 -38.67
CA GLU A 75 6.35 -11.91 -38.03
C GLU A 75 5.82 -11.46 -36.66
N LEU A 76 4.55 -11.03 -36.59
CA LEU A 76 3.91 -10.62 -35.34
C LEU A 76 3.89 -11.76 -34.31
N GLN A 77 3.54 -12.99 -34.72
CA GLN A 77 3.61 -14.16 -33.83
C GLN A 77 5.02 -14.41 -33.30
N GLN A 78 6.06 -14.29 -34.14
CA GLN A 78 7.45 -14.43 -33.70
C GLN A 78 7.85 -13.32 -32.71
N THR A 79 7.39 -12.08 -32.92
CA THR A 79 7.65 -11.00 -31.96
C THR A 79 6.99 -11.27 -30.60
N PHE A 80 5.77 -11.81 -30.59
CA PHE A 80 5.08 -12.18 -29.35
C PHE A 80 5.78 -13.33 -28.64
N ASP A 81 6.16 -14.38 -29.37
CA ASP A 81 6.94 -15.48 -28.83
C ASP A 81 8.25 -14.97 -28.21
N GLY A 82 8.95 -14.05 -28.89
CA GLY A 82 10.17 -13.43 -28.38
C GLY A 82 9.97 -12.53 -27.15
N LEU A 83 8.85 -11.78 -27.08
CA LEU A 83 8.49 -10.97 -25.91
C LEU A 83 8.16 -11.87 -24.70
N VAL A 84 7.35 -12.90 -24.92
CA VAL A 84 6.99 -13.87 -23.90
C VAL A 84 8.23 -14.61 -23.41
N GLN A 85 9.09 -15.09 -24.31
CA GLN A 85 10.31 -15.80 -23.94
C GLN A 85 11.25 -14.95 -23.09
N ARG A 86 11.43 -13.67 -23.45
CA ARG A 86 12.21 -12.71 -22.66
C ARG A 86 11.60 -12.43 -21.28
N CYS A 87 10.27 -12.40 -21.18
CA CYS A 87 9.63 -12.27 -19.87
C CYS A 87 9.79 -13.56 -19.05
N SER A 88 9.56 -14.72 -19.65
CA SER A 88 9.67 -16.03 -19.02
C SER A 88 11.06 -16.33 -18.48
N SER A 89 12.13 -15.89 -19.15
CA SER A 89 13.50 -16.05 -18.61
C SER A 89 13.75 -15.24 -17.34
N LEU A 90 12.99 -14.16 -17.13
CA LEU A 90 13.10 -13.28 -15.97
C LEU A 90 12.10 -13.63 -14.84
N LEU A 91 11.24 -14.63 -15.06
CA LEU A 91 10.30 -15.16 -14.07
C LEU A 91 10.96 -16.27 -13.24
N THR A 92 12.05 -15.92 -12.57
CA THR A 92 12.72 -16.78 -11.57
C THR A 92 12.71 -16.09 -10.21
N VAL A 93 12.86 -16.88 -9.14
CA VAL A 93 12.83 -16.36 -7.76
C VAL A 93 13.90 -15.27 -7.58
N GLU A 94 15.12 -15.53 -8.01
CA GLU A 94 16.25 -14.59 -7.92
C GLU A 94 16.03 -13.30 -8.72
N GLN A 95 15.56 -13.43 -9.97
CA GLN A 95 15.33 -12.25 -10.83
C GLN A 95 14.15 -11.40 -10.32
N LEU A 96 13.17 -12.01 -9.67
CA LEU A 96 12.10 -11.29 -8.99
C LEU A 96 12.61 -10.65 -7.71
N MET A 97 13.50 -11.30 -6.95
CA MET A 97 14.11 -10.72 -5.75
C MET A 97 14.92 -9.46 -6.08
N ASP A 98 15.70 -9.52 -7.16
CA ASP A 98 16.44 -8.36 -7.66
C ASP A 98 15.52 -7.20 -8.03
N LEU A 99 14.39 -7.50 -8.68
CA LEU A 99 13.41 -6.49 -9.06
C LEU A 99 12.65 -5.95 -7.85
N ALA A 100 12.28 -6.80 -6.90
CA ALA A 100 11.62 -6.42 -5.66
C ALA A 100 12.47 -5.43 -4.86
N ARG A 101 13.78 -5.68 -4.75
CA ARG A 101 14.74 -4.74 -4.12
C ARG A 101 14.78 -3.39 -4.81
N ARG A 102 14.69 -3.35 -6.16
CA ARG A 102 14.64 -2.09 -6.92
C ARG A 102 13.32 -1.35 -6.67
N LEU A 103 12.20 -2.05 -6.72
CA LEU A 103 10.88 -1.47 -6.43
C LEU A 103 10.80 -0.89 -5.02
N GLN A 104 11.38 -1.58 -4.03
CA GLN A 104 11.43 -1.08 -2.66
C GLN A 104 12.26 0.20 -2.52
N LYS A 105 13.40 0.28 -3.24
CA LYS A 105 14.21 1.49 -3.30
C LYS A 105 13.43 2.64 -3.94
N GLU A 106 12.84 2.41 -5.11
CA GLU A 106 12.01 3.39 -5.82
C GLU A 106 10.86 3.90 -4.93
N ALA A 107 10.16 3.00 -4.23
CA ALA A 107 9.09 3.37 -3.31
C ALA A 107 9.60 4.17 -2.10
N SER A 108 10.77 3.83 -1.55
CA SER A 108 11.37 4.55 -0.44
C SER A 108 11.84 5.95 -0.84
N GLU A 109 12.42 6.09 -2.04
CA GLU A 109 12.86 7.37 -2.60
C GLU A 109 11.67 8.27 -2.89
N PHE A 110 10.62 7.72 -3.49
CA PHE A 110 9.37 8.44 -3.75
C PHE A 110 8.72 8.92 -2.44
N ARG A 111 8.67 8.06 -1.41
CA ARG A 111 8.14 8.44 -0.09
C ARG A 111 8.97 9.54 0.57
N GLN A 112 10.30 9.47 0.50
CA GLN A 112 11.17 10.51 1.04
C GLN A 112 11.01 11.83 0.30
N GLN A 113 10.84 11.80 -1.02
CA GLN A 113 10.56 12.99 -1.82
C GLN A 113 9.23 13.62 -1.43
N ALA A 114 8.16 12.83 -1.35
CA ALA A 114 6.85 13.29 -0.89
C ALA A 114 6.91 13.90 0.52
N GLN A 115 7.60 13.25 1.46
CA GLN A 115 7.80 13.80 2.81
C GLN A 115 8.56 15.13 2.81
N ARG A 116 9.57 15.28 1.94
CA ARG A 116 10.30 16.54 1.80
C ARG A 116 9.45 17.65 1.21
N GLU A 117 8.65 17.33 0.19
CA GLU A 117 7.71 18.29 -0.42
C GLU A 117 6.68 18.78 0.59
N VAL A 118 6.09 17.87 1.39
CA VAL A 118 5.15 18.22 2.47
C VAL A 118 5.83 19.05 3.56
N ASN A 119 7.04 18.66 4.00
CA ASN A 119 7.76 19.45 5.00
C ASN A 119 8.15 20.83 4.47
N GLN A 120 8.49 20.94 3.18
CA GLN A 120 8.78 22.23 2.52
C GLN A 120 7.54 23.09 2.39
N SER A 121 6.37 22.52 2.06
CA SER A 121 5.12 23.29 2.02
C SER A 121 4.71 23.78 3.40
N LEU A 122 4.82 22.94 4.43
CA LEU A 122 4.55 23.34 5.82
C LEU A 122 5.51 24.43 6.31
N GLN A 123 6.78 24.39 5.90
CA GLN A 123 7.75 25.45 6.21
C GLN A 123 7.44 26.74 5.44
N ALA A 124 7.04 26.67 4.18
CA ALA A 124 6.65 27.83 3.38
C ALA A 124 5.38 28.52 3.94
N ASP A 125 4.43 27.75 4.48
CA ASP A 125 3.25 28.27 5.15
C ASP A 125 3.60 28.89 6.52
N ALA A 126 4.60 28.37 7.22
CA ALA A 126 5.10 28.95 8.48
C ALA A 126 5.95 30.21 8.29
N GLU A 127 6.62 30.36 7.14
CA GLU A 127 7.41 31.54 6.77
C GLU A 127 6.56 32.64 6.09
N SER A 128 5.34 32.33 5.67
CA SER A 128 4.34 33.31 5.27
C SER A 128 3.82 34.01 6.52
N GLU A 129 4.15 35.29 6.71
CA GLU A 129 3.81 36.06 7.91
C GLU A 129 2.34 35.90 8.33
N PRO A 130 2.04 35.91 9.65
CA PRO A 130 0.67 35.82 10.13
C PRO A 130 -0.09 37.07 9.70
N GLN A 131 -0.86 36.97 8.61
CA GLN A 131 -1.89 37.94 8.32
C GLN A 131 -2.85 37.93 9.52
N GLN A 132 -2.94 39.07 10.20
CA GLN A 132 -3.84 39.28 11.33
C GLN A 132 -5.29 39.04 10.89
N ILE A 133 -5.76 37.79 11.01
CA ILE A 133 -7.17 37.46 10.90
C ILE A 133 -7.80 37.80 12.24
N HIS A 134 -8.17 39.08 12.41
CA HIS A 134 -9.11 39.47 13.44
C HIS A 134 -10.48 38.89 13.09
N HIS A 135 -10.87 37.75 13.66
CA HIS A 135 -12.27 37.38 13.94
C HIS A 135 -12.33 36.19 14.91
N GLY A 136 -12.60 36.45 16.20
CA GLY A 136 -13.30 35.56 17.15
C GLY A 136 -12.92 34.07 17.24
N GLY A 137 -11.69 33.69 16.91
CA GLY A 137 -11.20 32.31 16.95
C GLY A 137 -10.29 32.09 18.15
N ILE A 138 -10.39 30.91 18.76
CA ILE A 138 -9.53 30.48 19.87
C ILE A 138 -8.12 30.23 19.32
N GLU A 139 -7.17 31.08 19.68
CA GLU A 139 -5.76 30.91 19.35
C GLU A 139 -5.16 29.77 20.20
N LEU A 140 -4.82 28.65 19.58
CA LEU A 140 -4.05 27.58 20.23
C LEU A 140 -2.56 27.87 20.01
N SER A 141 -2.00 28.77 20.82
CA SER A 141 -0.56 28.99 20.86
C SER A 141 0.16 27.78 21.46
N LEU A 142 1.37 27.49 20.97
CA LEU A 142 2.25 26.47 21.53
C LEU A 142 3.04 26.96 22.76
N SER A 143 2.69 28.13 23.30
CA SER A 143 3.26 28.64 24.55
C SER A 143 2.68 27.86 25.74
N PRO A 144 3.50 27.51 26.75
CA PRO A 144 3.00 26.78 27.91
C PRO A 144 1.90 27.59 28.62
N PRO A 145 0.80 26.96 29.06
CA PRO A 145 -0.42 27.62 29.54
C PRO A 145 -0.27 28.42 30.86
N ILE A 146 0.95 28.57 31.36
CA ILE A 146 1.29 29.39 32.53
C ILE A 146 1.40 30.87 32.13
N GLU A 147 1.66 31.17 30.86
CA GLU A 147 1.89 32.53 30.36
C GLU A 147 0.59 33.28 30.00
N HIS A 148 -0.55 32.59 29.96
CA HIS A 148 -1.87 33.16 29.67
C HIS A 148 -2.86 32.89 30.82
N PRO A 149 -2.84 33.72 31.89
CA PRO A 149 -3.70 33.54 33.07
C PRO A 149 -5.21 33.65 32.75
N ASP A 150 -5.56 34.30 31.64
CA ASP A 150 -6.94 34.51 31.20
C ASP A 150 -7.63 33.20 30.77
N LEU A 151 -6.88 32.18 30.36
CA LEU A 151 -7.41 30.85 30.00
C LEU A 151 -7.66 29.95 31.21
N LEU A 152 -7.15 30.33 32.39
CA LEU A 152 -7.31 29.57 33.64
C LEU A 152 -8.53 30.07 34.45
N GLU A 153 -9.12 31.20 34.06
CA GLU A 153 -10.28 31.80 34.71
C GLU A 153 -11.57 31.02 34.33
N GLY A 154 -11.84 29.95 35.08
CA GLY A 154 -13.02 29.10 34.89
C GLY A 154 -12.78 27.60 35.09
N LEU A 155 -11.52 27.16 35.13
CA LEU A 155 -11.16 25.75 35.35
C LEU A 155 -10.94 25.40 36.83
N LEU A 156 -10.78 26.39 37.69
CA LEU A 156 -10.65 26.17 39.14
C LEU A 156 -12.01 26.34 39.83
N PRO A 157 -12.48 25.35 40.62
CA PRO A 157 -13.71 25.50 41.38
C PRO A 157 -13.59 26.68 42.35
N ARG A 158 -14.52 27.64 42.24
CA ARG A 158 -14.66 28.76 43.16
C ARG A 158 -15.08 28.18 44.52
N MET A 159 -14.12 28.02 45.43
CA MET A 159 -14.41 27.73 46.83
C MET A 159 -14.89 29.02 47.48
N ASP A 160 -16.20 29.24 47.50
CA ASP A 160 -16.86 30.05 48.53
C ASP A 160 -18.20 29.41 48.85
N ALA A 161 -18.49 29.41 50.14
CA ALA A 161 -19.50 28.61 50.81
C ALA A 161 -20.91 29.24 50.78
N GLU A 162 -21.87 28.39 51.12
CA GLU A 162 -23.21 28.67 51.69
C GLU A 162 -24.42 28.79 50.72
N ASP A 163 -25.37 27.89 51.00
CA ASP A 163 -26.83 27.98 50.90
C ASP A 163 -27.65 27.46 49.68
N GLU A 164 -28.44 26.43 50.02
CA GLU A 164 -29.85 26.12 49.71
C GLU A 164 -30.40 26.02 48.26
N VAL A 165 -30.65 24.76 47.88
CA VAL A 165 -31.91 24.16 47.37
C VAL A 165 -32.92 25.07 46.63
N ASP A 166 -33.14 24.81 45.33
CA ASP A 166 -34.46 24.37 44.82
C ASP A 166 -34.42 23.92 43.34
N LEU A 167 -35.16 22.83 43.08
CA LEU A 167 -35.58 22.30 41.76
C LEU A 167 -37.05 22.75 41.53
N PRO A 168 -37.77 22.41 40.43
CA PRO A 168 -37.45 22.19 39.00
C PRO A 168 -38.49 22.90 38.06
N SER A 169 -38.47 22.60 36.74
CA SER A 169 -39.62 22.45 35.80
C SER A 169 -39.64 23.39 34.57
N ILE A 170 -39.51 22.87 33.33
CA ILE A 170 -40.52 22.40 32.32
C ILE A 170 -40.95 23.52 31.34
N GLU A 171 -40.96 23.14 30.05
CA GLU A 171 -41.71 23.63 28.86
C GLU A 171 -40.78 24.13 27.73
N ALA A 172 -40.66 23.52 26.53
CA ALA A 172 -41.59 22.97 25.51
C ALA A 172 -41.90 23.97 24.37
N VAL A 173 -41.44 23.60 23.16
CA VAL A 173 -42.01 23.85 21.81
C VAL A 173 -41.90 25.27 21.22
N ASP A 174 -41.24 25.41 20.05
CA ASP A 174 -41.96 25.70 18.79
C ASP A 174 -41.11 25.47 17.51
N GLU A 175 -41.68 24.75 16.56
CA GLU A 175 -41.28 24.68 15.15
C GLU A 175 -41.96 25.83 14.39
N GLN A 176 -41.22 26.64 13.62
CA GLN A 176 -41.80 27.46 12.54
C GLN A 176 -40.86 27.55 11.34
N THR A 177 -41.46 27.33 10.17
CA THR A 177 -40.87 27.18 8.84
C THR A 177 -40.93 28.48 8.01
N HIS A 178 -39.79 28.81 7.37
CA HIS A 178 -39.60 29.46 6.04
C HIS A 178 -39.98 30.97 5.89
N PRO A 179 -39.31 31.78 5.01
CA PRO A 179 -38.91 31.42 3.64
C PRO A 179 -37.58 32.00 3.07
N VAL A 180 -37.30 31.50 1.85
CA VAL A 180 -36.29 31.82 0.83
C VAL A 180 -36.14 33.32 0.52
N GLN A 181 -34.89 33.81 0.38
CA GLN A 181 -34.49 34.83 -0.59
C GLN A 181 -33.02 34.62 -1.02
N ASP A 182 -32.81 34.25 -2.29
CA ASP A 182 -31.55 34.53 -3.01
C ASP A 182 -31.48 36.03 -3.32
N PRO A 183 -30.25 36.59 -3.41
CA PRO A 183 -29.93 37.27 -4.65
C PRO A 183 -28.53 36.91 -5.16
N ILE A 184 -28.49 36.51 -6.43
CA ILE A 184 -27.30 36.52 -7.28
C ILE A 184 -27.20 37.92 -7.90
N ASP A 185 -26.07 38.61 -7.74
CA ASP A 185 -25.26 39.13 -8.86
C ASP A 185 -24.21 40.16 -8.40
N SER A 186 -22.95 39.85 -8.71
CA SER A 186 -21.93 40.73 -9.32
C SER A 186 -20.56 40.71 -8.62
N GLU A 187 -19.70 39.88 -9.20
CA GLU A 187 -18.27 40.09 -9.47
C GLU A 187 -17.44 40.93 -8.48
N ALA A 188 -16.68 40.22 -7.65
CA ALA A 188 -15.36 40.63 -7.20
C ALA A 188 -14.36 39.51 -7.51
N ALA A 189 -13.24 39.91 -8.08
CA ALA A 189 -12.16 39.11 -8.62
C ALA A 189 -11.55 38.09 -7.63
N SER A 190 -11.56 36.82 -8.05
CA SER A 190 -10.38 35.95 -8.22
C SER A 190 -9.29 35.87 -7.14
N ASP A 191 -9.62 35.66 -5.87
CA ASP A 191 -8.61 35.18 -4.89
C ASP A 191 -9.06 33.97 -4.04
N GLY A 192 -10.32 33.53 -4.19
CA GLY A 192 -10.86 32.37 -3.45
C GLY A 192 -10.68 31.02 -4.16
N THR A 193 -10.49 31.01 -5.48
CA THR A 193 -10.46 29.75 -6.23
C THR A 193 -9.19 28.95 -5.96
N THR A 194 -8.04 29.60 -5.74
CA THR A 194 -6.77 28.92 -5.41
C THR A 194 -6.85 28.24 -4.05
N ALA A 195 -7.37 28.93 -3.02
CA ALA A 195 -7.57 28.35 -1.70
C ALA A 195 -8.57 27.17 -1.74
N ASP A 196 -9.66 27.30 -2.52
CA ASP A 196 -10.61 26.20 -2.72
C ASP A 196 -10.00 25.06 -3.54
N PHE A 197 -9.15 25.35 -4.53
CA PHE A 197 -8.41 24.33 -5.27
C PHE A 197 -7.36 23.63 -4.40
N ASP A 198 -6.70 24.35 -3.49
CA ASP A 198 -5.72 23.80 -2.55
C ASP A 198 -6.38 23.02 -1.41
N LEU A 199 -7.58 23.43 -0.98
CA LEU A 199 -8.46 22.64 -0.10
C LEU A 199 -8.96 21.38 -0.81
N LEU A 200 -9.35 21.47 -2.07
CA LEU A 200 -9.74 20.31 -2.87
C LEU A 200 -8.55 19.41 -3.17
N ARG A 201 -7.34 19.96 -3.31
CA ARG A 201 -6.09 19.22 -3.51
C ARG A 201 -5.62 18.54 -2.23
N SER A 202 -5.76 19.19 -1.08
CA SER A 202 -5.51 18.58 0.24
C SER A 202 -6.57 17.52 0.57
N LEU A 203 -7.84 17.75 0.21
CA LEU A 203 -8.89 16.72 0.28
C LEU A 203 -8.65 15.57 -0.69
N PHE A 204 -8.16 15.81 -1.91
CA PHE A 204 -7.80 14.74 -2.86
C PHE A 204 -6.54 13.98 -2.43
N LEU A 205 -5.58 14.64 -1.78
CA LEU A 205 -4.41 13.99 -1.17
C LEU A 205 -4.83 13.14 0.03
N MET A 206 -5.64 13.68 0.95
CA MET A 206 -6.18 12.94 2.09
C MET A 206 -7.12 11.80 1.66
N ALA A 207 -7.92 11.99 0.59
CA ALA A 207 -8.75 10.94 0.01
C ALA A 207 -7.90 9.90 -0.74
N GLY A 208 -6.80 10.31 -1.36
CA GLY A 208 -5.80 9.42 -1.95
C GLY A 208 -5.10 8.55 -0.89
N GLU A 209 -4.79 9.12 0.28
CA GLU A 209 -4.32 8.39 1.46
C GLU A 209 -5.40 7.47 2.03
N ALA A 210 -6.66 7.89 2.11
CA ALA A 210 -7.77 7.04 2.58
C ALA A 210 -8.08 5.88 1.62
N MET A 211 -7.92 6.07 0.31
CA MET A 211 -8.06 5.01 -0.69
C MET A 211 -6.84 4.08 -0.76
N GLN A 212 -5.64 4.57 -0.47
CA GLN A 212 -4.47 3.71 -0.21
C GLN A 212 -4.62 2.96 1.12
N GLN A 213 -5.30 3.55 2.10
CA GLN A 213 -5.63 2.88 3.35
C GLN A 213 -6.73 1.81 3.22
N GLY A 214 -7.62 1.94 2.22
CA GLY A 214 -8.56 0.89 1.84
C GLY A 214 -7.89 -0.39 1.27
N ASP A 215 -6.69 -0.25 0.73
CA ASP A 215 -5.80 -1.36 0.34
C ASP A 215 -4.77 -1.68 1.46
N SER A 216 -4.81 -0.95 2.58
CA SER A 216 -3.94 -1.09 3.76
C SER A 216 -4.58 -1.80 4.95
N ALA A 217 -5.57 -2.68 4.70
CA ALA A 217 -5.84 -3.80 5.62
C ALA A 217 -4.60 -4.73 5.78
N SER A 218 -3.52 -4.46 5.03
CA SER A 218 -2.16 -4.87 5.33
C SER A 218 -1.16 -3.73 5.16
N GLU A 219 -1.04 -2.82 6.14
CA GLU A 219 0.14 -1.98 6.26
C GLU A 219 1.09 -2.43 7.39
N PRO A 220 2.41 -2.46 7.13
CA PRO A 220 3.43 -2.44 8.16
C PRO A 220 3.56 -1.00 8.68
N VAL A 221 3.37 -0.83 9.98
CA VAL A 221 3.57 0.44 10.68
C VAL A 221 4.98 0.96 10.41
N SER A 222 5.07 2.14 9.80
CA SER A 222 6.31 2.90 9.62
C SER A 222 6.79 3.46 10.95
N PHE A 223 8.04 3.17 11.27
CA PHE A 223 8.80 3.83 12.33
C PHE A 223 9.09 5.28 11.91
N GLU A 224 8.54 6.25 12.65
CA GLU A 224 9.24 7.51 12.89
C GLU A 224 10.20 7.25 14.05
N SER A 225 11.49 7.21 13.75
CA SER A 225 12.54 7.01 14.74
C SER A 225 13.39 8.27 14.79
N ASP A 226 13.06 9.15 15.74
CA ASP A 226 14.03 10.02 16.36
C ASP A 226 15.07 9.14 17.07
N ALA A 227 16.16 8.84 16.38
CA ALA A 227 17.29 8.10 16.93
C ALA A 227 18.61 8.80 16.59
N SER A 228 18.70 10.06 16.99
CA SER A 228 19.99 10.59 17.45
C SER A 228 20.25 10.03 18.84
N GLY A 229 21.09 9.00 18.92
CA GLY A 229 21.65 8.52 20.18
C GLY A 229 21.21 7.12 20.58
N LEU A 230 22.20 6.22 20.59
CA LEU A 230 22.26 4.95 21.31
C LEU A 230 21.62 3.72 20.62
N GLY A 231 22.52 2.83 20.15
CA GLY A 231 22.19 1.41 20.00
C GLY A 231 22.09 0.86 18.57
N ALA A 232 22.93 1.31 17.64
CA ALA A 232 23.13 0.57 16.40
C ALA A 232 23.72 -0.80 16.72
N SER A 233 22.88 -1.84 16.76
CA SER A 233 23.33 -3.23 16.65
C SER A 233 23.86 -3.43 15.23
N VAL A 234 25.13 -3.08 15.04
CA VAL A 234 25.90 -3.37 13.84
C VAL A 234 26.03 -4.88 13.74
N VAL A 235 25.09 -5.51 13.02
CA VAL A 235 25.37 -6.82 12.42
C VAL A 235 26.31 -6.54 11.25
N PRO A 236 27.55 -7.07 11.25
CA PRO A 236 28.50 -6.83 10.17
C PRO A 236 27.93 -7.38 8.86
N SER A 237 27.94 -6.56 7.81
CA SER A 237 27.48 -6.92 6.46
C SER A 237 28.25 -8.07 5.78
N ALA A 238 29.16 -8.74 6.52
CA ALA A 238 30.01 -9.83 6.05
C ALA A 238 29.47 -11.25 6.41
N GLN A 239 28.32 -11.36 7.08
CA GLN A 239 27.64 -12.66 7.35
C GLN A 239 26.37 -12.87 6.49
N LEU A 240 26.10 -11.97 5.54
CA LEU A 240 24.88 -11.97 4.71
C LEU A 240 24.91 -12.98 3.56
N GLU A 241 25.95 -13.80 3.43
CA GLU A 241 26.12 -14.73 2.29
C GLU A 241 25.59 -16.16 2.53
N GLU A 242 25.20 -16.54 3.76
CA GLU A 242 24.82 -17.94 4.06
C GLU A 242 23.31 -18.24 4.12
N GLU A 243 22.42 -17.23 4.20
CA GLU A 243 20.96 -17.45 4.13
C GLU A 243 20.36 -16.57 3.02
N LEU A 244 20.12 -17.17 1.83
CA LEU A 244 19.42 -16.57 0.68
C LEU A 244 18.04 -15.97 1.05
N LEU A 245 17.48 -16.38 2.18
CA LEU A 245 16.16 -15.98 2.66
C LEU A 245 16.26 -15.43 4.08
N PRO A 246 15.45 -14.42 4.40
CA PRO A 246 15.45 -13.83 5.74
C PRO A 246 15.00 -14.84 6.80
N SER A 247 15.57 -14.71 8.00
CA SER A 247 15.31 -15.63 9.13
C SER A 247 14.19 -15.16 10.05
N MET A 248 13.74 -13.91 9.92
CA MET A 248 12.68 -13.32 10.74
C MET A 248 11.32 -13.31 10.02
N PRO A 249 10.19 -13.52 10.72
CA PRO A 249 8.86 -13.55 10.12
C PRO A 249 8.50 -12.29 9.32
N VAL A 250 8.72 -11.09 9.89
CA VAL A 250 8.40 -9.81 9.23
C VAL A 250 9.15 -9.66 7.91
N GLU A 251 10.45 -9.94 7.92
CA GLU A 251 11.29 -9.85 6.73
C GLU A 251 10.88 -10.86 5.66
N LEU A 252 10.47 -12.07 6.07
CA LEU A 252 10.03 -13.13 5.16
C LEU A 252 8.66 -12.81 4.52
N VAL A 253 7.76 -12.13 5.24
CA VAL A 253 6.53 -11.59 4.66
C VAL A 253 6.85 -10.48 3.65
N ASN A 254 7.74 -9.55 4.00
CA ASN A 254 8.16 -8.49 3.08
C ASN A 254 8.83 -9.05 1.82
N TRP A 255 9.63 -10.10 1.96
CA TRP A 255 10.19 -10.83 0.84
C TRP A 255 9.09 -11.42 -0.05
N PHE A 256 8.10 -12.10 0.56
CA PHE A 256 6.99 -12.70 -0.17
C PHE A 256 6.14 -11.66 -0.94
N ASP A 257 5.74 -10.59 -0.25
CA ASP A 257 4.95 -9.51 -0.85
C ASP A 257 5.76 -8.77 -1.94
N GLY A 258 7.08 -8.64 -1.75
CA GLY A 258 8.00 -8.12 -2.77
C GLY A 258 8.05 -8.99 -4.03
N GLN A 259 8.00 -10.32 -3.90
CA GLN A 259 7.94 -11.23 -5.05
C GLN A 259 6.64 -11.07 -5.84
N ASP A 260 5.51 -10.94 -5.16
CA ASP A 260 4.19 -10.74 -5.78
C ASP A 260 4.11 -9.37 -6.51
N ALA A 261 4.65 -8.31 -5.89
CA ALA A 261 4.75 -6.99 -6.52
C ALA A 261 5.67 -7.02 -7.75
N ALA A 262 6.82 -7.68 -7.65
CA ALA A 262 7.76 -7.81 -8.75
C ALA A 262 7.17 -8.59 -9.94
N LEU A 263 6.48 -9.68 -9.64
CA LEU A 263 5.77 -10.49 -10.63
C LEU A 263 4.71 -9.66 -11.34
N SER A 264 3.89 -8.93 -10.58
CA SER A 264 2.84 -8.07 -11.13
C SER A 264 3.41 -7.00 -12.07
N ARG A 265 4.51 -6.35 -11.68
CA ARG A 265 5.23 -5.36 -12.52
C ARG A 265 5.74 -5.99 -13.82
N ARG A 266 6.34 -7.21 -13.76
CA ARG A 266 6.84 -7.90 -14.97
C ARG A 266 5.72 -8.26 -15.93
N ILE A 267 4.63 -8.84 -15.43
CA ILE A 267 3.50 -9.25 -16.27
C ILE A 267 2.77 -8.03 -16.85
N ARG A 268 2.65 -6.94 -16.09
CA ARG A 268 2.11 -5.68 -16.62
C ARG A 268 3.00 -5.09 -17.71
N ASN A 269 4.32 -5.12 -17.53
CA ASN A 269 5.25 -4.65 -18.56
C ASN A 269 5.19 -5.50 -19.83
N LEU A 270 5.02 -6.82 -19.70
CA LEU A 270 4.75 -7.71 -20.83
C LEU A 270 3.43 -7.34 -21.52
N SER A 271 2.35 -7.11 -20.75
CA SER A 271 1.06 -6.70 -21.30
C SER A 271 1.16 -5.38 -22.07
N HIS A 272 1.88 -4.40 -21.53
CA HIS A 272 2.15 -3.15 -22.21
C HIS A 272 2.95 -3.36 -23.52
N ALA A 273 4.02 -4.15 -23.48
CA ALA A 273 4.84 -4.43 -24.66
C ALA A 273 4.05 -5.15 -25.78
N LEU A 274 3.21 -6.13 -25.42
CA LEU A 274 2.30 -6.79 -26.36
C LEU A 274 1.33 -5.79 -26.98
N ASN A 275 0.74 -4.90 -26.18
CA ASN A 275 -0.16 -3.87 -26.69
C ASN A 275 0.53 -2.85 -27.60
N VAL A 276 1.81 -2.53 -27.36
CA VAL A 276 2.60 -1.68 -28.28
C VAL A 276 2.78 -2.37 -29.63
N GLU A 277 3.11 -3.65 -29.67
CA GLU A 277 3.25 -4.38 -30.94
C GLU A 277 1.87 -4.56 -31.63
N LEU A 278 0.80 -4.80 -30.88
CA LEU A 278 -0.57 -4.83 -31.43
C LEU A 278 -1.01 -3.48 -32.02
N LEU A 279 -0.57 -2.37 -31.42
CA LEU A 279 -0.82 -1.03 -31.94
C LEU A 279 -0.02 -0.79 -33.23
N ARG A 280 1.26 -1.17 -33.27
CA ARG A 280 2.10 -1.06 -34.48
C ARG A 280 1.53 -1.88 -35.64
N ALA A 281 0.97 -3.04 -35.35
CA ALA A 281 0.27 -3.86 -36.31
C ALA A 281 -1.13 -3.33 -36.71
N GLY A 282 -1.61 -2.26 -36.07
CA GLY A 282 -2.93 -1.66 -36.32
C GLY A 282 -4.12 -2.48 -35.82
N LEU A 283 -3.90 -3.49 -34.98
CA LEU A 283 -4.95 -4.36 -34.42
C LEU A 283 -5.70 -3.66 -33.27
N VAL A 284 -4.95 -2.94 -32.44
CA VAL A 284 -5.48 -2.09 -31.37
C VAL A 284 -5.46 -0.63 -31.84
N SER A 285 -6.45 0.15 -31.41
CA SER A 285 -6.64 1.55 -31.84
C SER A 285 -6.07 2.58 -30.88
N SER A 286 -5.80 2.20 -29.62
CA SER A 286 -5.28 3.08 -28.58
C SER A 286 -4.35 2.30 -27.65
N LEU A 287 -3.23 2.91 -27.28
CA LEU A 287 -2.35 2.39 -26.24
C LEU A 287 -2.88 2.76 -24.86
N LEU A 288 -2.86 1.82 -23.92
CA LEU A 288 -3.12 2.12 -22.51
C LEU A 288 -1.80 2.46 -21.80
N PRO A 289 -1.71 3.61 -21.11
CA PRO A 289 -0.62 3.91 -20.19
C PRO A 289 -0.45 2.83 -19.14
N THR A 290 0.77 2.62 -18.66
CA THR A 290 1.05 1.62 -17.62
C THR A 290 0.30 1.89 -16.33
N THR A 291 -0.02 3.15 -16.00
CA THR A 291 -0.81 3.55 -14.84
C THR A 291 -2.26 3.06 -14.92
N LEU A 292 -2.89 3.10 -16.12
CA LEU A 292 -4.22 2.53 -16.31
C LEU A 292 -4.20 1.01 -16.25
N LEU A 293 -3.13 0.37 -16.73
CA LEU A 293 -2.96 -1.08 -16.55
C LEU A 293 -2.79 -1.44 -15.07
N ASP A 294 -2.03 -0.65 -14.30
CA ASP A 294 -1.90 -0.83 -12.85
C ASP A 294 -3.25 -0.65 -12.14
N ALA A 295 -4.01 0.40 -12.48
CA ALA A 295 -5.35 0.63 -11.94
C ALA A 295 -6.33 -0.50 -12.29
N ALA A 296 -6.23 -1.09 -13.50
CA ALA A 296 -7.01 -2.27 -13.89
C ALA A 296 -6.63 -3.51 -13.08
N ILE A 297 -5.33 -3.71 -12.80
CA ILE A 297 -4.84 -4.83 -11.97
C ILE A 297 -5.28 -4.65 -10.52
N ALA A 298 -5.28 -3.43 -10.01
CA ALA A 298 -5.75 -3.08 -8.67
C ALA A 298 -7.29 -3.10 -8.53
N GLY A 299 -8.04 -3.33 -9.62
CA GLY A 299 -9.50 -3.36 -9.58
C GLY A 299 -10.16 -1.98 -9.43
N GLN A 300 -9.41 -0.89 -9.64
CA GLN A 300 -9.90 0.49 -9.53
C GLN A 300 -10.69 0.95 -10.77
N LEU A 301 -10.55 0.23 -11.89
CA LEU A 301 -11.26 0.52 -13.14
C LEU A 301 -12.45 -0.42 -13.34
N GLN A 302 -13.60 0.15 -13.74
CA GLN A 302 -14.77 -0.62 -14.15
C GLN A 302 -14.54 -1.23 -15.54
N ALA A 303 -13.99 -2.43 -15.56
CA ALA A 303 -13.82 -3.21 -16.78
C ALA A 303 -15.15 -3.83 -17.23
N LEU A 304 -15.37 -3.84 -18.55
CA LEU A 304 -16.46 -4.59 -19.17
C LEU A 304 -16.14 -6.09 -19.20
N PRO A 305 -17.15 -6.96 -19.31
CA PRO A 305 -16.92 -8.40 -19.44
C PRO A 305 -16.08 -8.68 -20.70
N SER A 306 -14.97 -9.38 -20.49
CA SER A 306 -14.00 -9.80 -21.50
C SER A 306 -13.51 -11.21 -21.19
N PRO A 307 -13.03 -11.96 -22.20
CA PRO A 307 -12.42 -13.27 -21.96
C PRO A 307 -11.12 -13.12 -21.15
N SER A 308 -10.57 -14.24 -20.69
CA SER A 308 -9.37 -14.24 -19.86
C SER A 308 -8.20 -13.54 -20.55
N ASN A 309 -7.42 -12.80 -19.76
CA ASN A 309 -6.27 -12.00 -20.19
C ASN A 309 -6.58 -10.88 -21.21
N LEU A 310 -7.84 -10.49 -21.38
CA LEU A 310 -8.24 -9.29 -22.10
C LEU A 310 -8.84 -8.25 -21.15
N LEU A 311 -8.58 -6.99 -21.43
CA LEU A 311 -9.16 -5.85 -20.75
C LEU A 311 -9.99 -5.03 -21.74
N ARG A 312 -11.27 -4.89 -21.43
CA ARG A 312 -12.22 -4.05 -22.17
C ARG A 312 -12.65 -2.86 -21.29
N LEU A 313 -12.43 -1.65 -21.78
CA LEU A 313 -12.76 -0.41 -21.10
C LEU A 313 -13.59 0.51 -22.00
N LYS A 314 -14.50 1.27 -21.40
CA LYS A 314 -15.16 2.41 -22.04
C LYS A 314 -14.63 3.68 -21.41
N LEU A 315 -13.87 4.46 -22.19
CA LEU A 315 -13.38 5.75 -21.72
C LEU A 315 -14.36 6.86 -22.11
N PRO A 316 -14.82 7.69 -21.15
CA PRO A 316 -15.53 8.92 -21.48
C PRO A 316 -14.50 9.91 -22.05
N LEU A 317 -14.55 10.13 -23.36
CA LEU A 317 -13.76 11.20 -23.96
C LEU A 317 -14.59 12.49 -23.96
N PRO A 318 -13.98 13.66 -23.70
CA PRO A 318 -14.62 14.96 -23.86
C PRO A 318 -14.68 15.32 -25.35
N ILE A 319 -15.47 14.59 -26.13
CA ILE A 319 -15.76 14.89 -27.54
C ILE A 319 -17.20 15.45 -27.58
N PRO A 320 -17.50 16.47 -28.40
CA PRO A 320 -18.80 17.16 -28.41
C PRO A 320 -20.00 16.31 -28.87
N SER A 321 -19.83 15.00 -29.09
CA SER A 321 -20.92 14.06 -29.36
C SER A 321 -21.10 13.09 -28.17
N PRO A 322 -22.25 13.11 -27.47
CA PRO A 322 -22.47 12.27 -26.28
C PRO A 322 -22.52 10.76 -26.53
N ASP A 323 -22.53 10.32 -27.80
CA ASP A 323 -22.72 8.92 -28.19
C ASP A 323 -21.43 8.16 -28.58
N GLN A 324 -20.26 8.82 -28.66
CA GLN A 324 -19.00 8.16 -29.02
C GLN A 324 -18.13 7.87 -27.80
N GLN A 325 -18.55 6.89 -26.99
CA GLN A 325 -17.68 6.28 -25.99
C GLN A 325 -16.59 5.47 -26.71
N LEU A 326 -15.31 5.74 -26.42
CA LEU A 326 -14.21 4.97 -26.98
C LEU A 326 -14.11 3.64 -26.23
N GLU A 327 -14.47 2.55 -26.91
CA GLU A 327 -14.23 1.21 -26.41
C GLU A 327 -12.79 0.78 -26.73
N ILE A 328 -12.00 0.59 -25.68
CA ILE A 328 -10.64 0.07 -25.77
C ILE A 328 -10.66 -1.41 -25.41
N LEU A 329 -10.15 -2.23 -26.33
CA LEU A 329 -9.87 -3.63 -26.11
C LEU A 329 -8.36 -3.84 -26.19
N SER A 330 -7.77 -4.39 -25.13
CA SER A 330 -6.33 -4.58 -25.00
C SER A 330 -6.02 -5.92 -24.33
N VAL A 331 -4.80 -6.40 -24.51
CA VAL A 331 -4.30 -7.59 -23.79
C VAL A 331 -3.83 -7.17 -22.41
N LEU A 332 -4.34 -7.82 -21.38
CA LEU A 332 -3.90 -7.65 -19.99
C LEU A 332 -3.72 -9.04 -19.39
N VAL A 333 -2.49 -9.55 -19.43
CA VAL A 333 -2.16 -10.81 -18.79
C VAL A 333 -2.23 -10.62 -17.27
N ARG A 334 -2.97 -11.48 -16.57
CA ARG A 334 -3.13 -11.41 -15.12
C ARG A 334 -2.85 -12.77 -14.49
N PRO A 335 -2.07 -12.84 -13.39
CA PRO A 335 -1.93 -14.08 -12.63
C PRO A 335 -3.27 -14.67 -12.22
N ALA A 336 -4.23 -13.82 -11.83
CA ALA A 336 -5.56 -14.24 -11.44
C ALA A 336 -6.32 -14.96 -12.58
N ASP A 337 -6.19 -14.50 -13.83
CA ASP A 337 -6.80 -15.15 -14.98
C ASP A 337 -6.12 -16.48 -15.29
N LEU A 338 -4.79 -16.53 -15.21
CA LEU A 338 -4.02 -17.76 -15.38
C LEU A 338 -4.35 -18.81 -14.30
N GLU A 339 -4.54 -18.37 -13.05
CA GLU A 339 -5.00 -19.17 -11.90
C GLU A 339 -6.44 -19.66 -12.07
N TYR A 340 -7.29 -18.84 -12.69
CA TYR A 340 -8.66 -19.23 -12.99
C TYR A 340 -8.70 -20.34 -14.04
N ASP A 341 -7.93 -20.19 -15.12
CA ASP A 341 -7.91 -21.14 -16.22
C ASP A 341 -7.20 -22.46 -15.86
N ASN A 342 -6.27 -22.46 -14.87
CA ASN A 342 -5.42 -23.62 -14.57
C ASN A 342 -5.52 -24.08 -13.10
N GLY A 343 -6.02 -25.30 -12.89
CA GLY A 343 -6.19 -25.88 -11.55
C GLY A 343 -4.90 -26.13 -10.77
N SER A 344 -3.81 -26.52 -11.43
CA SER A 344 -2.49 -26.73 -10.80
C SER A 344 -1.91 -25.44 -10.24
N LEU A 345 -1.99 -24.36 -11.03
CA LEU A 345 -1.51 -23.03 -10.67
C LEU A 345 -2.35 -22.45 -9.52
N ARG A 346 -3.67 -22.68 -9.55
CA ARG A 346 -4.58 -22.36 -8.43
C ARG A 346 -4.20 -23.10 -7.14
N GLN A 347 -3.90 -24.39 -7.23
CA GLN A 347 -3.50 -25.19 -6.07
C GLN A 347 -2.16 -24.70 -5.49
N SER A 348 -1.20 -24.38 -6.34
CA SER A 348 0.08 -23.79 -5.92
C SER A 348 -0.14 -22.43 -5.24
N ARG A 349 -0.94 -21.53 -5.83
CA ARG A 349 -1.29 -20.24 -5.20
C ARG A 349 -1.99 -20.43 -3.86
N TYR A 350 -2.88 -21.42 -3.74
CA TYR A 350 -3.53 -21.73 -2.48
C TYR A 350 -2.52 -22.11 -1.38
N ARG A 351 -1.53 -22.95 -1.69
CA ARG A 351 -0.45 -23.29 -0.73
C ARG A 351 0.37 -22.08 -0.33
N LEU A 352 0.73 -21.21 -1.29
CA LEU A 352 1.43 -19.96 -1.00
C LEU A 352 0.60 -19.06 -0.06
N ARG A 353 -0.70 -18.93 -0.29
CA ARG A 353 -1.62 -18.17 0.59
C ARG A 353 -1.72 -18.79 1.98
N GLN A 354 -1.73 -20.12 2.11
CA GLN A 354 -1.70 -20.81 3.41
C GLN A 354 -0.39 -20.54 4.16
N HIS A 355 0.75 -20.55 3.46
CA HIS A 355 2.02 -20.20 4.11
C HIS A 355 2.05 -18.72 4.51
N ARG A 356 1.53 -17.81 3.69
CA ARG A 356 1.40 -16.38 4.02
C ARG A 356 0.54 -16.17 5.26
N SER A 357 -0.62 -16.83 5.37
CA SER A 357 -1.48 -16.69 6.55
C SER A 357 -0.78 -17.18 7.83
N ASN A 358 -0.06 -18.32 7.76
CA ASN A 358 0.77 -18.78 8.86
C ASN A 358 1.86 -17.77 9.23
N LEU A 359 2.58 -17.23 8.25
CA LEU A 359 3.59 -16.19 8.49
C LEU A 359 3.01 -14.95 9.17
N LEU A 360 1.81 -14.51 8.79
CA LEU A 360 1.15 -13.38 9.46
C LEU A 360 0.87 -13.66 10.94
N THR A 361 0.49 -14.90 11.29
CA THR A 361 0.35 -15.28 12.71
C THR A 361 1.70 -15.24 13.45
N MET A 362 2.79 -15.65 12.79
CA MET A 362 4.13 -15.56 13.35
C MET A 362 4.60 -14.11 13.49
N VAL A 363 4.21 -13.21 12.59
CA VAL A 363 4.47 -11.77 12.68
C VAL A 363 3.77 -11.16 13.89
N GLN A 364 2.52 -11.52 14.16
CA GLN A 364 1.82 -11.07 15.37
C GLN A 364 2.55 -11.54 16.64
N GLN A 365 2.98 -12.79 16.67
CA GLN A 365 3.77 -13.33 17.78
C GLN A 365 5.12 -12.61 17.91
N GLN A 366 5.80 -12.33 16.80
CA GLN A 366 7.05 -11.57 16.79
C GLN A 366 6.85 -10.18 17.38
N ARG A 367 5.84 -9.41 16.90
CA ARG A 367 5.54 -8.06 17.40
C ARG A 367 5.24 -8.07 18.90
N HIS A 368 4.45 -9.06 19.36
CA HIS A 368 4.13 -9.23 20.77
C HIS A 368 5.39 -9.44 21.64
N TRP A 369 6.24 -10.39 21.27
CA TRP A 369 7.44 -10.69 22.05
C TRP A 369 8.52 -9.62 21.94
N GLN A 370 8.63 -8.95 20.78
CA GLN A 370 9.50 -7.79 20.60
C GLN A 370 9.06 -6.64 21.50
N SER A 371 7.76 -6.30 21.52
CA SER A 371 7.24 -5.25 22.40
C SER A 371 7.47 -5.55 23.90
N ARG A 372 7.35 -6.82 24.31
CA ARG A 372 7.68 -7.23 25.69
C ARG A 372 9.17 -7.11 26.01
N LEU A 373 10.02 -7.49 25.06
CA LEU A 373 11.47 -7.39 25.20
C LEU A 373 11.89 -5.93 25.32
N THR A 374 11.41 -5.05 24.43
CA THR A 374 11.71 -3.62 24.49
C THR A 374 11.21 -3.00 25.80
N SER A 375 10.02 -3.38 26.27
CA SER A 375 9.49 -2.92 27.56
C SER A 375 10.38 -3.33 28.73
N GLN A 376 10.88 -4.58 28.73
CA GLN A 376 11.82 -5.04 29.75
C GLN A 376 13.18 -4.32 29.67
N GLU A 377 13.68 -4.06 28.47
CA GLU A 377 14.92 -3.31 28.25
C GLU A 377 14.78 -1.87 28.78
N VAL A 378 13.71 -1.16 28.40
CA VAL A 378 13.40 0.18 28.93
C VAL A 378 13.29 0.16 30.45
N GLN A 379 12.58 -0.82 31.03
CA GLN A 379 12.44 -0.93 32.48
C GLN A 379 13.80 -1.16 33.18
N SER A 380 14.67 -2.00 32.60
CA SER A 380 16.01 -2.25 33.14
C SER A 380 16.98 -1.07 32.98
N GLN A 381 16.85 -0.31 31.90
CA GLN A 381 17.63 0.93 31.68
C GLN A 381 17.17 2.05 32.60
N TRP A 382 15.85 2.18 32.80
CA TRP A 382 15.27 3.15 33.71
C TRP A 382 15.56 2.78 35.18
N TRP A 383 15.59 1.49 35.49
CA TRP A 383 15.78 0.98 36.84
C TRP A 383 16.91 -0.08 36.94
N PRO A 384 18.19 0.34 36.84
CA PRO A 384 19.33 -0.58 36.74
C PRO A 384 19.58 -1.41 38.00
N ASN A 385 19.00 -1.03 39.14
CA ASN A 385 19.01 -1.81 40.39
C ASN A 385 17.61 -1.74 41.02
N PRO A 386 16.72 -2.74 40.86
CA PRO A 386 15.57 -2.83 41.78
C PRO A 386 16.16 -2.76 43.19
N PRO A 387 15.60 -1.96 44.12
CA PRO A 387 16.02 -2.07 45.50
C PRO A 387 15.88 -3.54 45.85
N THR A 388 17.02 -4.20 46.06
CA THR A 388 17.06 -5.48 46.74
C THR A 388 16.11 -5.30 47.90
N THR A 389 15.03 -6.05 47.93
CA THR A 389 14.17 -6.17 49.11
C THR A 389 15.06 -6.73 50.21
N ALA A 390 15.80 -5.81 50.84
CA ALA A 390 16.39 -5.99 52.13
C ALA A 390 15.18 -6.02 53.07
N GLN A 391 14.94 -7.23 53.60
CA GLN A 391 14.59 -7.47 54.99
C GLN A 391 13.34 -6.73 55.51
N ASP A 392 12.27 -7.49 55.73
CA ASP A 392 12.11 -8.20 57.00
C ASP A 392 11.30 -9.50 56.83
#